data_AF-A0A0B1T583-F1
#
_entry.id   AF-A0A0B1T583-F1
#
_cell.length_a   1.000
_cell.length_b   1.000
_cell.length_c   1.000
_cell.angle_alpha   90.00
_cell.angle_beta   90.00
_cell.angle_gamma   90.00
#
_symmetry.space_group_name_H-M   'P 1'
#
loop_
_entity.id
_entity.type
_entity.pdbx_description
1 polymer ?
#
loop_
_entity_poly.entity_id
_entity_poly.type
_entity_poly.pdbx_seq_one_letter_code
_entity_poly.pdbx_strand_id
1 'polypeptide(L)'
;MLFTAVLAITLLLVEPLPFEDFLTQPIPSYARELTGTALVDYVNSRQTLFKAEFSENAREFLSARLMDQKYMYRPEETTMEKEVVFHGDIPESFDAREKWSLCPSVNYIRDQSACGTLDLFDFFRS
;
A
#
# COMPACT_ATOMS: atom_id res chain seq x y z
N MET A 1 12.80 -24.53 -36.25
CA MET A 1 13.77 -23.90 -35.32
C MET A 1 13.80 -22.37 -35.40
N LEU A 2 13.46 -21.72 -36.53
CA LEU A 2 13.27 -20.26 -36.56
C LEU A 2 11.95 -19.78 -35.93
N PHE A 3 10.85 -20.52 -36.07
CA PHE A 3 9.55 -20.10 -35.52
C PHE A 3 9.48 -20.08 -33.98
N THR A 4 10.20 -20.98 -33.31
CA THR A 4 10.29 -21.02 -31.84
C THR A 4 11.11 -19.87 -31.27
N ALA A 5 12.08 -19.35 -32.04
CA ALA A 5 12.90 -18.22 -31.63
C ALA A 5 12.11 -16.89 -31.68
N VAL A 6 11.23 -16.71 -32.67
CA VAL A 6 10.42 -15.48 -32.80
C VAL A 6 9.42 -15.34 -31.65
N LEU A 7 8.78 -16.43 -31.21
CA LEU A 7 7.85 -16.43 -30.07
C LEU A 7 8.55 -16.12 -28.74
N ALA A 8 9.80 -16.59 -28.57
CA ALA A 8 10.62 -16.30 -27.39
C ALA A 8 11.10 -14.84 -27.36
N ILE A 9 11.38 -14.24 -28.53
CA ILE A 9 11.79 -12.83 -28.64
C ILE A 9 10.63 -11.88 -28.33
N THR A 10 9.38 -12.25 -28.68
CA THR A 10 8.20 -11.44 -28.31
C THR A 10 7.90 -11.42 -26.81
N LEU A 11 8.36 -12.40 -26.04
CA LEU A 11 8.18 -12.45 -24.57
C LEU A 11 9.18 -11.57 -23.81
N LEU A 12 10.30 -11.17 -24.43
CA LEU A 12 11.41 -10.46 -23.77
C LEU A 12 11.41 -8.93 -24.00
N LEU A 13 10.53 -8.42 -24.86
CA LEU A 13 10.46 -6.99 -25.26
C LEU A 13 9.22 -6.27 -24.70
N VAL A 14 8.69 -6.69 -23.55
CA VAL A 14 7.65 -5.93 -22.85
C VAL A 14 8.36 -4.83 -22.04
N GLU A 15 8.51 -3.65 -22.63
CA GLU A 15 8.87 -2.45 -21.88
C GLU A 15 7.81 -2.22 -20.78
N PRO A 16 8.21 -1.86 -19.55
CA PRO A 16 7.25 -1.56 -18.50
C PRO A 16 6.37 -0.41 -18.97
N LEU A 17 5.05 -0.64 -18.95
CA LEU A 17 4.07 0.38 -19.33
C LEU A 17 4.31 1.66 -18.52
N PRO A 18 4.20 2.84 -19.15
CA PRO A 18 4.30 4.10 -18.42
C PRO A 18 3.20 4.15 -17.35
N PHE A 19 3.51 4.76 -16.21
CA PHE A 19 2.67 4.74 -15.00
C PHE A 19 1.23 5.20 -15.26
N GLU A 20 1.03 6.23 -16.09
CA GLU A 20 -0.30 6.75 -16.47
C GLU A 20 -1.15 5.71 -17.23
N ASP A 21 -0.53 4.94 -18.13
CA ASP A 21 -1.21 3.88 -18.88
C ASP A 21 -1.54 2.68 -17.98
N PHE A 22 -0.78 2.49 -16.89
CA PHE A 22 -1.11 1.50 -15.88
C PHE A 22 -2.33 1.91 -15.04
N LEU A 23 -2.42 3.19 -14.64
CA LEU A 23 -3.55 3.71 -13.84
C LEU A 23 -4.89 3.67 -14.60
N THR A 24 -4.86 3.81 -15.91
CA THR A 24 -6.07 3.89 -16.75
C THR A 24 -6.64 2.53 -17.16
N GLN A 25 -5.92 1.43 -16.90
CA GLN A 25 -6.38 0.09 -17.29
C GLN A 25 -7.53 -0.41 -16.39
N PRO A 26 -8.67 -0.82 -16.97
CA PRO A 26 -9.77 -1.33 -16.18
C PRO A 26 -9.40 -2.66 -15.54
N ILE A 27 -9.74 -2.82 -14.26
CA ILE A 27 -9.60 -4.11 -13.56
C ILE A 27 -10.63 -5.08 -14.18
N PRO A 28 -10.19 -6.17 -14.82
CA PRO A 28 -11.09 -7.13 -15.44
C PRO A 28 -11.97 -7.79 -14.38
N SER A 29 -13.18 -8.18 -14.76
CA SER A 29 -14.19 -8.70 -13.82
C SER A 29 -13.68 -9.89 -13.00
N TYR A 30 -13.01 -10.85 -13.63
CA TYR A 30 -12.45 -12.02 -12.95
C TYR A 30 -11.43 -11.66 -11.88
N ALA A 31 -10.64 -10.58 -12.09
CA ALA A 31 -9.60 -10.19 -11.15
C ALA A 31 -10.17 -9.61 -9.85
N ARG A 32 -11.42 -9.12 -9.87
CA ARG A 32 -12.10 -8.58 -8.69
C ARG A 32 -12.49 -9.66 -7.69
N GLU A 33 -12.60 -10.91 -8.15
CA GLU A 33 -12.99 -12.05 -7.31
C GLU A 33 -11.77 -12.86 -6.82
N LEU A 34 -10.55 -12.52 -7.28
CA LEU A 34 -9.33 -13.22 -6.87
C LEU A 34 -9.03 -12.96 -5.39
N THR A 35 -8.60 -14.01 -4.71
CA THR A 35 -8.16 -13.97 -3.32
C THR A 35 -6.89 -14.84 -3.15
N GLY A 36 -6.25 -14.72 -1.99
CA GLY A 36 -5.09 -15.55 -1.64
C GLY A 36 -3.94 -15.44 -2.64
N THR A 37 -3.30 -16.57 -2.92
CA THR A 37 -2.16 -16.66 -3.85
C THR A 37 -2.51 -16.21 -5.26
N ALA A 38 -3.72 -16.52 -5.77
CA ALA A 38 -4.12 -16.14 -7.12
C ALA A 38 -4.19 -14.61 -7.30
N LEU A 39 -4.60 -13.89 -6.24
CA LEU A 39 -4.57 -12.43 -6.24
C LEU A 39 -3.13 -11.91 -6.23
N VAL A 40 -2.24 -12.52 -5.44
CA VAL A 40 -0.83 -12.13 -5.37
C VAL A 40 -0.13 -12.33 -6.72
N ASP A 41 -0.36 -13.47 -7.37
CA ASP A 41 0.20 -13.77 -8.70
C ASP A 41 -0.29 -12.75 -9.73
N TYR A 42 -1.59 -12.43 -9.70
CA TYR A 42 -2.16 -11.40 -10.56
C TYR A 42 -1.48 -10.03 -10.32
N VAL A 43 -1.38 -9.57 -9.07
CA VAL A 43 -0.76 -8.27 -8.75
C VAL A 43 0.71 -8.23 -9.19
N ASN A 44 1.49 -9.27 -8.91
CA ASN A 44 2.90 -9.35 -9.28
C ASN A 44 3.12 -9.51 -10.81
N SER A 45 2.14 -10.04 -11.54
CA SER A 45 2.22 -10.14 -13.00
C SER A 45 1.93 -8.82 -13.73
N ARG A 46 1.24 -7.89 -13.07
CA ARG A 46 0.75 -6.65 -13.69
C ARG A 46 1.66 -5.45 -13.44
N GLN A 47 2.49 -5.49 -12.40
CA GLN A 47 3.41 -4.42 -12.04
C GLN A 47 4.69 -4.97 -11.41
N THR A 48 5.76 -4.16 -11.45
CA THR A 48 7.08 -4.49 -10.89
C THR A 48 7.57 -3.50 -9.82
N LEU A 49 6.72 -2.53 -9.45
CA LEU A 49 7.02 -1.45 -8.50
C LEU A 49 7.09 -1.92 -7.05
N PHE A 50 6.29 -2.94 -6.70
CA PHE A 50 6.30 -3.58 -5.40
C PHE A 50 6.06 -5.09 -5.53
N LYS A 51 6.42 -5.84 -4.49
CA LYS A 51 6.20 -7.29 -4.44
C LYS A 51 5.12 -7.62 -3.42
N ALA A 52 4.06 -8.29 -3.86
CA ALA A 52 3.04 -8.83 -3.01
C ALA A 52 3.40 -10.25 -2.55
N GLU A 53 3.00 -10.60 -1.32
CA GLU A 53 3.17 -11.92 -0.72
C GLU A 53 1.91 -12.29 0.08
N PHE A 54 1.51 -13.56 0.01
CA PHE A 54 0.36 -14.07 0.75
C PHE A 54 0.82 -14.89 1.96
N SER A 55 0.21 -14.64 3.11
CA SER A 55 0.43 -15.40 4.34
C SER A 55 -0.90 -15.57 5.07
N GLU A 56 -1.31 -16.81 5.29
CA GLU A 56 -2.57 -17.14 5.97
C GLU A 56 -2.56 -16.60 7.42
N ASN A 57 -1.44 -16.78 8.12
CA ASN A 57 -1.26 -16.24 9.46
C ASN A 57 -1.35 -14.70 9.46
N ALA A 58 -0.77 -14.04 8.46
CA ALA A 58 -0.86 -12.59 8.34
C ALA A 58 -2.30 -12.14 8.04
N ARG A 59 -3.04 -12.88 7.21
CA ARG A 59 -4.45 -12.59 6.90
C ARG A 59 -5.30 -12.63 8.17
N GLU A 60 -5.21 -13.71 8.94
CA GLU A 60 -5.95 -13.86 10.20
C GLU A 60 -5.53 -12.80 11.21
N PHE A 61 -4.22 -12.64 11.43
CA PHE A 61 -3.67 -11.68 12.38
C PHE A 61 -4.07 -10.23 12.07
N LEU A 62 -3.96 -9.81 10.82
CA LEU A 62 -4.30 -8.45 10.41
C LEU A 62 -5.82 -8.23 10.43
N SER A 63 -6.61 -9.18 9.94
CA SER A 63 -8.08 -9.03 9.91
C SER A 63 -8.69 -8.83 11.30
N ALA A 64 -8.11 -9.44 12.33
CA ALA A 64 -8.56 -9.29 13.73
C ALA A 64 -8.09 -7.99 14.42
N ARG A 65 -7.13 -7.26 13.82
CA ARG A 65 -6.44 -6.13 14.47
C ARG A 65 -6.56 -4.81 13.73
N LEU A 66 -6.84 -4.83 12.43
CA LEU A 66 -6.98 -3.62 11.63
C LEU A 66 -8.30 -2.91 11.98
N MET A 67 -8.21 -1.59 12.15
CA MET A 67 -9.36 -0.74 12.38
C MET A 67 -10.30 -0.78 11.17
N ASP A 68 -11.60 -0.93 11.42
CA ASP A 68 -12.62 -0.89 10.38
C ASP A 68 -12.67 0.50 9.73
N GLN A 69 -12.81 0.54 8.40
CA GLN A 69 -12.93 1.75 7.60
C GLN A 69 -14.02 2.70 8.11
N LYS A 70 -15.10 2.21 8.73
CA LYS A 70 -16.16 3.06 9.29
C LYS A 70 -15.68 4.03 10.37
N TYR A 71 -14.53 3.73 11.00
CA TYR A 71 -13.91 4.61 11.99
C TYR A 71 -12.97 5.65 11.37
N MET A 72 -12.78 5.64 10.05
CA MET A 72 -12.06 6.72 9.38
C MET A 72 -12.92 7.99 9.41
N TYR A 73 -12.60 8.87 10.35
CA TYR A 73 -13.18 10.20 10.45
C TYR A 73 -12.44 11.15 9.52
N ARG A 74 -13.14 11.66 8.50
CA ARG A 74 -12.69 12.85 7.76
C ARG A 74 -13.34 14.06 8.44
N PRO A 75 -12.56 14.99 9.02
CA PRO A 75 -13.13 16.22 9.53
C PRO A 75 -13.84 16.98 8.41
N GLU A 76 -15.07 17.43 8.65
CA GLU A 76 -15.71 18.43 7.81
C GLU A 76 -14.97 19.75 8.04
N GLU A 77 -14.08 20.08 7.11
CA GLU A 77 -13.29 21.32 7.09
C GLU A 77 -12.61 21.64 8.43
N THR A 78 -11.64 20.81 8.84
CA THR A 78 -10.57 21.32 9.69
C THR A 78 -9.96 22.52 8.97
N THR A 79 -9.81 23.65 9.68
CA THR A 79 -8.99 24.78 9.28
C THR A 79 -7.69 24.23 8.71
N MET A 80 -7.62 24.10 7.37
CA MET A 80 -6.38 23.73 6.73
C MET A 80 -5.42 24.82 7.14
N GLU A 81 -4.39 24.46 7.90
CA GLU A 81 -3.33 25.41 8.19
C GLU A 81 -2.92 26.01 6.85
N LYS A 82 -2.91 27.33 6.77
CA LYS A 82 -2.57 28.02 5.53
C LYS A 82 -1.25 27.46 5.06
N GLU A 83 -1.22 27.00 3.81
CA GLU A 83 0.02 26.56 3.19
C GLU A 83 1.07 27.65 3.40
N VAL A 84 2.10 27.30 4.17
CA VAL A 84 3.20 28.22 4.42
C VAL A 84 4.07 28.18 3.18
N VAL A 85 4.18 29.32 2.48
CA VAL A 85 5.03 29.43 1.30
C VAL A 85 6.48 29.23 1.74
N PHE A 86 7.03 28.06 1.42
CA PHE A 86 8.44 27.75 1.62
C PHE A 86 9.24 28.22 0.40
N HIS A 87 10.12 29.20 0.60
CA HIS A 87 10.95 29.76 -0.47
C HIS A 87 12.28 29.02 -0.68
N GLY A 88 12.52 27.91 0.03
CA GLY A 88 13.74 27.11 -0.11
C GLY A 88 13.57 25.95 -1.09
N ASP A 89 14.68 25.32 -1.45
CA ASP A 89 14.68 24.13 -2.29
C ASP A 89 14.28 22.89 -1.47
N ILE A 90 13.33 22.12 -2.00
CA ILE A 90 12.92 20.83 -1.44
C ILE A 90 13.94 19.79 -1.90
N PRO A 91 14.52 18.98 -0.99
CA PRO A 91 15.50 17.97 -1.37
C PRO A 91 14.86 16.85 -2.20
N GLU A 92 15.66 16.20 -3.05
CA GLU A 92 15.22 15.05 -3.86
C GLU A 92 14.76 13.85 -2.99
N SER A 93 15.36 13.68 -1.81
CA SER A 93 14.98 12.65 -0.84
C SER A 93 15.00 13.22 0.59
N PHE A 94 14.08 12.76 1.44
CA PHE A 94 13.97 13.19 2.82
C PHE A 94 13.54 12.03 3.71
N ASP A 95 14.31 11.75 4.76
CA ASP A 95 13.95 10.83 5.84
C ASP A 95 13.92 11.58 7.18
N ALA A 96 12.76 11.60 7.82
CA ALA A 96 12.56 12.24 9.12
C ALA A 96 13.47 11.65 10.21
N ARG A 97 13.79 10.36 10.13
CA ARG A 97 14.64 9.66 11.11
C ARG A 97 16.08 10.15 11.06
N GLU A 98 16.56 10.52 9.87
CA GLU A 98 17.90 11.09 9.68
C GLU A 98 17.94 12.55 10.13
N LYS A 99 16.92 13.34 9.75
CA LYS A 99 16.86 14.77 10.08
C LYS A 99 16.72 15.02 11.58
N TRP A 100 15.89 14.23 12.26
CA TRP A 100 15.62 14.35 13.70
C TRP A 100 16.12 13.12 14.45
N SER A 101 17.38 12.77 14.25
CA SER A 101 18.02 11.60 14.85
C SER A 101 18.01 11.60 16.39
N LEU A 102 17.94 12.78 17.02
CA LEU A 102 17.81 12.94 18.47
C LEU A 102 16.36 12.73 18.99
N CYS A 103 15.42 12.40 18.12
CA CYS A 103 14.03 12.12 18.47
C CYS A 103 13.72 10.63 18.26
N PRO A 104 13.92 9.76 19.28
CA PRO A 104 13.71 8.33 19.16
C PRO A 104 12.28 7.95 18.75
N SER A 105 11.30 8.80 19.09
CA SER A 105 9.89 8.62 18.77
C SER A 105 9.61 8.48 17.27
N VAL A 106 10.42 9.10 16.42
CA VAL A 106 10.26 9.06 14.95
C VAL A 106 10.62 7.68 14.38
N ASN A 107 11.41 6.91 15.13
CA ASN A 107 11.89 5.60 14.70
C ASN A 107 11.02 4.43 15.21
N TYR A 108 10.04 4.70 16.08
CA TYR A 108 9.23 3.64 16.68
C TYR A 108 8.03 3.24 15.81
N ILE A 109 8.00 1.96 15.43
CA ILE A 109 6.82 1.31 14.86
C ILE A 109 5.93 0.86 16.02
N ARG A 110 4.68 1.34 16.06
CA ARG A 110 3.72 1.04 17.14
C ARG A 110 2.79 -0.10 16.74
N ASP A 111 2.41 -0.93 17.71
CA ASP A 111 1.37 -1.96 17.55
C ASP A 111 0.02 -1.42 18.04
N GLN A 112 -0.99 -1.39 17.15
CA GLN A 112 -2.36 -1.00 17.49
C GLN A 112 -3.12 -2.04 18.31
N SER A 113 -2.51 -3.20 18.60
CA SER A 113 -3.12 -4.35 19.26
C SER A 113 -4.40 -4.79 18.54
N ALA A 114 -5.30 -5.53 19.21
CA ALA A 114 -6.60 -5.90 18.66
C ALA A 114 -7.66 -4.79 18.82
N CYS A 115 -7.26 -3.52 18.82
CA CYS A 115 -8.18 -2.39 18.93
C CYS A 115 -8.90 -2.17 17.59
N GLY A 116 -10.24 -2.20 17.59
CA GLY A 116 -11.07 -2.03 16.38
C GLY A 116 -12.18 -3.07 16.20
N THR A 117 -12.15 -4.15 16.98
CA THR A 117 -13.28 -5.08 17.12
C THR A 117 -14.33 -4.50 18.08
N LEU A 118 -15.61 -4.78 17.81
CA LEU A 118 -16.76 -4.28 18.59
C LEU A 118 -16.66 -4.56 20.10
N ASP A 119 -15.91 -5.58 20.51
CA ASP A 119 -15.73 -5.98 21.92
C ASP A 119 -14.77 -5.09 22.73
N LEU A 120 -14.06 -4.14 22.10
CA LEU A 120 -13.12 -3.25 22.80
C LEU A 120 -13.72 -1.88 23.20
N PHE A 121 -14.94 -1.56 22.76
CA PHE A 121 -15.63 -0.35 23.21
C PHE A 121 -16.04 -0.42 24.70
N ASP A 122 -16.12 -1.62 25.28
CA ASP A 122 -16.36 -1.80 26.73
C ASP A 122 -15.08 -1.69 27.58
N PHE A 123 -13.88 -1.82 26.98
CA PHE A 123 -12.62 -1.81 27.74
C PHE A 123 -12.15 -0.38 28.11
N PHE A 124 -12.53 0.65 27.36
CA PHE A 124 -12.14 2.04 27.64
C PHE A 124 -13.17 2.83 28.46
N ARG A 125 -14.18 2.15 29.04
CA ARG A 125 -15.21 2.77 29.90
C ARG A 125 -15.09 2.39 31.39
N SER A 126 -14.03 1.69 31.81
CA SER A 126 -13.74 1.41 33.23
C SER A 126 -12.65 2.32 33.79
#